data_AF-O02735-F1
#
_entry.id   AF-O02735-F1
#
_cell.length_a   1.000
_cell.length_b   1.000
_cell.length_c   1.000
_cell.angle_alpha   90.00
_cell.angle_beta   90.00
_cell.angle_gamma   90.00
#
_symmetry.space_group_name_H-M   'P 1'
#
loop_
_entity.id
_entity.type
_entity.pdbx_description
1 polymer ?
#
loop_
_entity_poly.entity_id
_entity_poly.type
_entity_poly.pdbx_seq_one_letter_code
_entity_poly.pdbx_strand_id
1 'polypeptide(L)'
;QHKECVQCRAFNKGEKKDTCAQECSHFNITKVENRDKLPQPGQVDPLSHCKEKDVDDCWFYFTYSVNGNNEATVHVVETPECPTGPDIIP
;
A
#
# COMPACT_ATOMS: atom_id res chain seq x y z
N GLN A 1 -3.81 -9.45 -3.86
CA GLN A 1 -3.45 -10.32 -2.72
C GLN A 1 -2.64 -9.59 -1.64
N HIS A 2 -1.85 -8.56 -1.96
CA HIS A 2 -1.09 -7.80 -0.96
C HIS A 2 -1.88 -6.68 -0.24
N LYS A 3 -2.98 -6.20 -0.84
CA LYS A 3 -3.83 -5.12 -0.30
C LYS A 3 -4.15 -5.26 1.19
N GLU A 4 -4.59 -6.43 1.63
CA GLU A 4 -5.04 -6.66 3.01
C GLU A 4 -3.88 -6.48 4.00
N CYS A 5 -2.72 -7.07 3.69
CA CYS A 5 -1.51 -6.91 4.48
C CYS A 5 -1.03 -5.46 4.54
N VAL A 6 -1.09 -4.75 3.41
CA VAL A 6 -0.71 -3.34 3.35
C VAL A 6 -1.66 -2.49 4.19
N GLN A 7 -2.96 -2.72 4.10
CA GLN A 7 -3.95 -1.97 4.87
C GLN A 7 -3.83 -2.21 6.38
N CYS A 8 -3.64 -3.45 6.80
CA CYS A 8 -3.58 -3.76 8.22
C CYS A 8 -2.24 -3.31 8.83
N ARG A 9 -1.11 -3.49 8.15
CA ARG A 9 0.21 -3.08 8.66
C ARG A 9 0.41 -1.56 8.60
N ALA A 10 -0.07 -0.89 7.54
CA ALA A 10 0.09 0.55 7.39
C ALA A 10 -0.98 1.33 8.15
N PHE A 11 -2.26 1.02 7.91
CA PHE A 11 -3.38 1.80 8.41
C PHE A 11 -4.08 1.18 9.62
N ASN A 12 -3.69 -0.03 10.04
CA ASN A 12 -4.40 -0.79 11.07
C ASN A 12 -5.90 -0.98 10.73
N LYS A 13 -6.17 -1.14 9.43
CA LYS A 13 -7.50 -1.31 8.82
C LYS A 13 -7.56 -2.57 7.94
N GLY A 14 -8.76 -2.96 7.51
CA GLY A 14 -9.00 -4.10 6.62
C GLY A 14 -9.47 -5.36 7.35
N GLU A 15 -9.95 -6.34 6.58
CA GLU A 15 -10.58 -7.56 7.11
C GLU A 15 -9.61 -8.47 7.86
N LYS A 16 -8.34 -8.53 7.43
CA LYS A 16 -7.30 -9.34 8.07
C LYS A 16 -6.62 -8.67 9.25
N LYS A 17 -7.20 -7.64 9.88
CA LYS A 17 -6.57 -6.93 10.99
C LYS A 17 -6.14 -7.86 12.13
N ASP A 18 -6.96 -8.84 12.47
CA ASP A 18 -6.68 -9.79 13.56
C ASP A 18 -5.56 -10.79 13.23
N THR A 19 -5.48 -11.28 11.98
CA THR A 19 -4.43 -12.22 11.53
C THR A 19 -3.20 -11.52 10.94
N CYS A 20 -3.25 -10.19 10.79
CA CYS A 20 -2.25 -9.36 10.14
C CYS A 20 -0.84 -9.57 10.68
N ALA A 21 -0.71 -9.63 12.01
CA ALA A 21 0.59 -9.75 12.65
C ALA A 21 1.26 -11.10 12.35
N GLN A 22 0.49 -12.17 12.15
CA GLN A 22 1.02 -13.49 11.83
C GLN A 22 1.26 -13.62 10.31
N GLU A 23 0.25 -13.32 9.50
CA GLU A 23 0.30 -13.53 8.05
C GLU A 23 1.17 -12.50 7.33
N CYS A 24 1.23 -11.27 7.81
CA CYS A 24 1.91 -10.15 7.15
C CYS A 24 3.20 -9.70 7.88
N SER A 25 3.70 -10.51 8.82
CA SER A 25 4.94 -10.25 9.58
C SER A 25 6.17 -10.06 8.70
N HIS A 26 6.24 -10.82 7.61
CA HIS A 26 7.34 -10.81 6.66
C HIS A 26 7.36 -9.60 5.71
N PHE A 27 6.30 -8.78 5.71
CA PHE A 27 6.25 -7.55 4.93
C PHE A 27 6.85 -6.40 5.73
N ASN A 28 7.92 -5.82 5.19
CA ASN A 28 8.51 -4.57 5.64
C ASN A 28 7.76 -3.40 5.00
N ILE A 29 6.82 -2.82 5.74
CA ILE A 29 6.01 -1.71 5.27
C ILE A 29 6.64 -0.39 5.69
N THR A 30 6.86 0.48 4.71
CA THR A 30 7.33 1.85 4.89
C THR A 30 6.27 2.81 4.40
N LYS A 31 5.86 3.75 5.24
CA LYS A 31 4.97 4.82 4.82
C LYS A 31 5.80 5.93 4.18
N VAL A 32 5.32 6.43 3.06
CA VAL A 32 5.91 7.58 2.38
C VAL A 32 4.88 8.70 2.34
N GLU A 33 5.36 9.94 2.42
CA GLU A 33 4.49 11.11 2.46
C GLU A 33 3.59 11.20 1.21
N ASN A 34 4.19 11.00 0.03
CA ASN A 34 3.55 11.25 -1.27
C ASN A 34 3.92 10.17 -2.30
N ARG A 35 3.15 10.10 -3.39
CA ARG A 35 3.40 9.17 -4.52
C ARG A 35 4.79 9.34 -5.15
N ASP A 36 5.33 10.56 -5.17
CA ASP A 36 6.66 10.86 -5.72
C ASP A 36 7.81 10.26 -4.90
N LYS A 37 7.54 9.87 -3.65
CA LYS A 37 8.49 9.20 -2.76
C LYS A 37 8.45 7.68 -2.92
N LEU A 38 7.51 7.14 -3.71
CA LEU A 38 7.51 5.73 -4.05
C LEU A 38 8.75 5.41 -4.92
N PRO A 39 9.37 4.25 -4.72
CA PRO A 39 10.47 3.80 -5.57
C PRO A 39 10.01 3.78 -7.03
N GLN A 40 10.85 4.24 -7.95
CA GLN A 40 10.53 4.21 -9.37
C GLN A 40 11.03 2.91 -10.03
N PRO A 41 10.35 2.41 -11.08
CA PRO A 41 10.83 1.26 -11.84
C PRO A 41 12.24 1.54 -12.39
N GLY A 42 13.18 0.62 -12.17
CA GLY A 42 14.60 0.77 -12.50
C GLY A 42 15.52 1.20 -11.34
N GLN A 43 14.97 1.56 -10.17
CA GLN A 43 15.77 1.72 -8.93
C GLN A 43 15.90 0.41 -8.15
N VAL A 44 14.86 -0.41 -8.20
CA VAL A 44 14.74 -1.70 -7.52
C VAL A 44 14.03 -2.65 -8.48
N ASP A 45 14.69 -3.75 -8.81
CA ASP A 45 14.13 -4.79 -9.67
C ASP A 45 14.10 -6.11 -8.88
N PRO A 46 12.93 -6.80 -8.77
CA PRO A 46 11.62 -6.45 -9.32
C PRO A 46 10.77 -5.54 -8.40
N LEU A 47 10.14 -4.52 -8.97
CA LEU A 47 9.22 -3.60 -8.27
C LEU A 47 7.87 -3.50 -8.98
N SER A 48 6.79 -3.80 -8.25
CA SER A 48 5.42 -3.75 -8.71
C SER A 48 4.70 -2.54 -8.12
N HIS A 49 4.18 -1.65 -8.98
CA HIS A 49 3.30 -0.57 -8.55
C HIS A 49 1.86 -1.07 -8.49
N CYS A 50 1.19 -0.84 -7.37
CA CYS A 50 -0.18 -1.24 -7.13
C CYS A 50 -1.01 -0.03 -6.69
N LYS A 51 -2.20 0.08 -7.27
CA LYS A 51 -3.22 1.06 -6.91
C LYS A 51 -4.47 0.30 -6.52
N GLU A 52 -4.93 0.49 -5.30
CA GLU A 52 -6.02 -0.29 -4.72
C GLU A 52 -6.96 0.65 -3.95
N LYS A 53 -8.22 0.24 -3.78
CA LYS A 53 -9.17 0.94 -2.92
C LYS A 53 -9.20 0.35 -1.51
N ASP A 54 -9.25 1.22 -0.51
CA ASP A 54 -9.47 0.82 0.86
C ASP A 54 -10.94 0.59 1.21
N VAL A 55 -11.19 0.28 2.49
CA VAL A 55 -12.54 0.03 3.01
C VAL A 55 -13.42 1.28 2.97
N ASP A 56 -12.82 2.46 2.84
CA ASP A 56 -13.47 3.76 2.77
C ASP A 56 -13.64 4.23 1.31
N ASP A 57 -13.45 3.33 0.32
CA ASP A 57 -13.44 3.60 -1.12
C ASP A 57 -12.34 4.59 -1.57
N CYS A 58 -11.34 4.83 -0.73
CA CYS A 58 -10.21 5.71 -1.02
C CYS A 58 -9.11 4.98 -1.78
N TRP A 59 -8.53 5.62 -2.79
CA TRP A 59 -7.43 5.08 -3.56
C TRP A 59 -6.11 5.26 -2.82
N PHE A 60 -5.44 4.15 -2.50
CA PHE A 60 -4.08 4.19 -1.98
C PHE A 60 -3.12 3.55 -2.97
N TYR A 61 -1.90 4.09 -2.97
CA TYR A 61 -0.83 3.67 -3.87
C TYR A 61 0.26 3.03 -3.04
N PHE A 62 0.75 1.91 -3.51
CA PHE A 62 1.88 1.25 -2.89
C PHE A 62 2.74 0.56 -3.94
N THR A 63 3.98 0.32 -3.59
CA THR A 63 4.89 -0.50 -4.37
C THR A 63 5.31 -1.72 -3.58
N TYR A 64 5.39 -2.86 -4.24
CA TYR A 64 5.87 -4.11 -3.67
C TYR A 64 7.15 -4.54 -4.38
N SER A 65 8.19 -4.87 -3.63
CA SER A 65 9.45 -5.40 -4.15
C SER A 65 9.96 -6.50 -3.24
N VAL A 66 10.72 -7.42 -3.82
CA VAL A 66 11.43 -8.47 -3.06
C VAL A 66 12.91 -8.28 -3.31
N ASN A 67 13.68 -8.09 -2.24
CA ASN A 67 15.13 -7.94 -2.37
C ASN A 67 15.83 -9.30 -2.57
N GLY A 68 17.13 -9.29 -2.84
CA GLY A 68 17.93 -10.51 -3.00
C GLY A 68 18.02 -11.39 -1.74
N ASN A 69 17.64 -10.87 -0.57
CA ASN A 69 17.54 -11.62 0.69
C ASN A 69 16.15 -12.25 0.90
N ASN A 70 15.28 -12.20 -0.12
CA ASN A 70 13.90 -12.68 -0.06
C ASN A 70 13.02 -11.91 0.94
N GLU A 71 13.37 -10.65 1.24
CA GLU A 71 12.59 -9.76 2.10
C GLU A 71 11.62 -8.95 1.26
N ALA A 72 10.33 -9.04 1.60
CA ALA A 72 9.27 -8.27 0.96
C ALA A 72 9.25 -6.84 1.50
N THR A 73 9.64 -5.88 0.67
CA THR A 73 9.60 -4.45 0.99
C THR A 73 8.43 -3.79 0.30
N VAL A 74 7.58 -3.12 1.09
CA VAL A 74 6.43 -2.37 0.61
C VAL A 74 6.57 -0.91 0.99
N HIS A 75 6.39 -0.02 0.02
CA HIS A 75 6.25 1.42 0.28
C HIS A 75 4.80 1.81 -0.01
N VAL A 76 4.13 2.46 0.92
CA VAL A 76 2.73 2.88 0.77
C VAL A 76 2.59 4.35 1.10
N VAL A 77 1.78 5.06 0.32
CA VAL A 77 1.51 6.48 0.56
C VAL A 77 0.69 6.63 1.84
N GLU A 78 1.12 7.51 2.74
CA GLU A 78 0.51 7.73 4.05
C GLU A 78 -0.90 8.31 3.94
N THR A 79 -1.16 9.12 2.92
CA THR A 79 -2.48 9.72 2.69
C THR A 79 -3.16 9.09 1.47
N PRO A 80 -4.24 8.31 1.65
CA PRO A 80 -5.03 7.79 0.54
C PRO A 80 -5.86 8.89 -0.14
N GLU A 81 -6.00 8.81 -1.45
CA GLU A 81 -6.81 9.70 -2.28
C GLU A 81 -8.29 9.25 -2.26
N CYS A 82 -9.07 9.80 -1.34
CA CYS A 82 -10.52 9.57 -1.28
C CYS A 82 -11.25 10.36 -2.38
N PRO A 83 -12.16 9.75 -3.15
CA PRO A 83 -13.01 10.50 -4.06
C PRO A 83 -13.93 11.41 -3.25
N THR A 84 -13.70 12.72 -3.30
CA THR A 84 -14.72 13.70 -2.93
C THR A 84 -15.89 13.50 -3.91
N GLY A 85 -17.11 13.32 -3.41
CA GLY A 85 -18.28 12.93 -4.21
C GLY A 85 -18.48 13.75 -5.49
N PRO A 86 -19.31 13.27 -6.44
CA PRO A 86 -19.46 13.94 -7.73
C PRO A 86 -19.81 15.41 -7.52
N ASP A 87 -19.00 16.30 -8.10
CA ASP A 87 -19.36 17.70 -8.29
C ASP A 87 -20.61 17.70 -9.19
N ILE A 88 -21.79 17.79 -8.58
CA ILE A 88 -23.05 17.90 -9.31
C ILE A 88 -23.05 19.32 -9.88
N ILE A 89 -22.57 19.47 -11.11
CA ILE A 89 -22.68 20.72 -11.88
C ILE A 89 -24.17 20.85 -12.28
N PRO A 90 -24.90 21.91 -11.85
CA PRO A 90 -26.31 22.13 -12.19
C PRO A 90 -26.55 22.43 -13.67
#